data_AF-A0A2E9QSB4-F1
#
_entry.id   AF-A0A2E9QSB4-F1
#
_cell.length_a   1.000
_cell.length_b   1.000
_cell.length_c   1.000
_cell.angle_alpha   90.00
_cell.angle_beta   90.00
_cell.angle_gamma   90.00
#
_symmetry.space_group_name_H-M   'P 1'
#
loop_
_entity.id
_entity.type
_entity.pdbx_description
1 polymer ?
#
loop_
_entity_poly.entity_id
_entity_poly.type
_entity_poly.pdbx_seq_one_letter_code
_entity_poly.pdbx_strand_id
1 'polypeptide(L)'
;MKRSCTLQSRNHSVWWAANAKTVHELMFCILSEWRSQPLNVHECAKSLFRRRKQTAGGSPSIAERWMFCVKDDIQTARIITPLKNIVKKKSQFVNPSATSHTKPEDIACYPLPFVVCSLQLLLTFGIFGDRSRIPSEGRYRHLLNVQRKIMTSKKIHFVSLGCPKNRVDSEIMLGLARQEGYQLVEHPEEADLLVVNTCSFIEPARKESVDNILELAEIKEHQGGKKLVVSGCLAQRYPNELQSELPEVDHFLGTGQIPRFAEILQEIQGTPKDLASGAPGWLYTHDSPRMQSTPFYTSYVKIAEGCDRTCAFCAIPSFRGKQKSRPIASIVEEVQELCSRGVREINLIAQELNGYGRDLPKKEDGSRVDLADLLEALEQVEPGPKWIRLMYLYPYGFSERLVQQIASSSRVVPYIDMPLQHISDNVLRSMRRAGNGQDVRKLLASLKEAIPQLTVRTTFLVGFPGETEADFQELYDFLGEQSFDRVGIFRYSPEEGTAAYTYDQPEVPEDVAEERRRLLYERQAELSHKKLARFMDQEIEVLVEGISDESDLLLQGRYAGQAPEIDGVVYINDGVASPGDIVKIKVEQTGEHDLVGGIIEHIEYATPPSPVATSPQPADITSSVDTP
;
A
#
# COMPACT_ATOMS: atom_id res chain seq x y z
N MET A 1 -54.16 53.56 10.58
CA MET A 1 -54.17 52.94 9.23
C MET A 1 -53.96 51.43 9.38
N LYS A 2 -54.87 50.64 8.78
CA LYS A 2 -54.82 49.19 8.42
C LYS A 2 -54.52 48.19 9.56
N ARG A 3 -55.55 47.56 10.14
CA ARG A 3 -56.31 46.34 9.73
C ARG A 3 -55.57 45.02 10.01
N SER A 4 -56.27 44.21 10.80
CA SER A 4 -56.04 42.84 11.24
C SER A 4 -56.15 41.80 10.12
N CYS A 5 -55.49 40.64 10.32
CA CYS A 5 -56.04 39.33 9.93
C CYS A 5 -55.35 38.19 10.71
N THR A 6 -56.07 37.60 11.65
CA THR A 6 -55.87 36.24 12.18
C THR A 6 -56.60 35.24 11.28
N LEU A 7 -55.97 34.13 10.88
CA LEU A 7 -56.60 32.80 10.79
C LEU A 7 -55.62 31.69 10.36
N GLN A 8 -55.64 30.62 11.17
CA GLN A 8 -55.56 29.19 10.83
C GLN A 8 -54.24 28.52 10.41
N SER A 9 -53.70 27.82 11.41
CA SER A 9 -53.07 26.49 11.35
C SER A 9 -53.80 25.46 10.49
N ARG A 10 -53.02 24.45 10.04
CA ARG A 10 -53.39 23.13 9.47
C ARG A 10 -53.47 23.09 7.93
N ASN A 11 -52.37 22.67 7.27
CA ASN A 11 -52.39 21.89 6.01
C ASN A 11 -51.00 21.50 5.44
N HIS A 12 -49.88 21.83 6.09
CA HIS A 12 -48.55 21.49 5.57
C HIS A 12 -48.15 20.00 5.69
N SER A 13 -48.65 19.27 6.69
CA SER A 13 -48.34 17.85 6.89
C SER A 13 -49.17 16.89 6.02
N VAL A 14 -50.37 17.30 5.60
CA VAL A 14 -51.29 16.46 4.80
C VAL A 14 -50.85 16.40 3.33
N TRP A 15 -50.24 17.46 2.80
CA TRP A 15 -49.81 17.53 1.40
C TRP A 15 -48.52 16.75 1.12
N TRP A 16 -47.56 16.78 2.06
CA TRP A 16 -46.37 15.93 2.01
C TRP A 16 -46.71 14.45 2.23
N ALA A 17 -47.64 14.14 3.14
CA ALA A 17 -48.10 12.77 3.36
C ALA A 17 -48.86 12.18 2.15
N ALA A 18 -49.68 12.98 1.44
CA ALA A 18 -50.41 12.51 0.26
C ALA A 18 -49.49 12.19 -0.93
N ASN A 19 -48.41 12.95 -1.13
CA ASN A 19 -47.44 12.70 -2.20
C ASN A 19 -46.45 11.57 -1.86
N ALA A 20 -46.01 11.48 -0.59
CA ALA A 20 -45.21 10.34 -0.13
C ALA A 20 -45.99 9.02 -0.22
N LYS A 21 -47.28 9.02 0.14
CA LYS A 21 -48.16 7.85 0.01
C LYS A 21 -48.36 7.44 -1.45
N THR A 22 -48.47 8.40 -2.36
CA THR A 22 -48.57 8.12 -3.82
C THR A 22 -47.31 7.46 -4.36
N VAL A 23 -46.12 7.95 -3.98
CA VAL A 23 -44.84 7.37 -4.39
C VAL A 23 -44.66 5.98 -3.78
N HIS A 24 -45.03 5.81 -2.51
CA HIS A 24 -44.94 4.53 -1.81
C HIS A 24 -45.93 3.49 -2.37
N GLU A 25 -47.17 3.88 -2.71
CA GLU A 25 -48.16 3.01 -3.36
C GLU A 25 -47.76 2.64 -4.79
N LEU A 26 -47.16 3.57 -5.55
CA LEU A 26 -46.61 3.28 -6.88
C LEU A 26 -45.45 2.27 -6.78
N MET A 27 -44.55 2.48 -5.82
CA MET A 27 -43.44 1.56 -5.51
C MET A 27 -43.94 0.19 -5.07
N PHE A 28 -44.96 0.14 -4.20
CA PHE A 28 -45.52 -1.12 -3.71
C PHE A 28 -46.23 -1.88 -4.84
N CYS A 29 -46.95 -1.18 -5.72
CA CYS A 29 -47.62 -1.79 -6.87
C CYS A 29 -46.61 -2.34 -7.90
N ILE A 30 -45.56 -1.57 -8.20
CA ILE A 30 -44.45 -2.01 -9.07
C ILE A 30 -43.76 -3.22 -8.43
N LEU A 31 -43.39 -3.18 -7.15
CA LEU A 31 -42.72 -4.29 -6.48
C LEU A 31 -43.60 -5.53 -6.29
N SER A 32 -44.92 -5.37 -6.12
CA SER A 32 -45.86 -6.48 -5.95
C SER A 32 -46.19 -7.18 -7.27
N GLU A 33 -46.32 -6.44 -8.38
CA GLU A 33 -46.65 -7.03 -9.70
C GLU A 33 -45.40 -7.56 -10.43
N TRP A 34 -44.21 -7.00 -10.17
CA TRP A 34 -42.93 -7.46 -10.76
C TRP A 34 -42.48 -8.82 -10.21
N ARG A 35 -43.02 -9.26 -9.07
CA ARG A 35 -42.83 -10.62 -8.55
C ARG A 35 -43.54 -11.70 -9.38
N SER A 36 -44.52 -11.33 -10.20
CA SER A 36 -45.37 -12.30 -10.91
C SER A 36 -45.06 -12.48 -12.40
N GLN A 37 -44.59 -11.47 -13.15
CA GLN A 37 -44.17 -11.57 -14.59
C GLN A 37 -43.29 -10.37 -15.01
N PRO A 38 -42.51 -10.45 -16.13
CA PRO A 38 -41.73 -9.32 -16.62
C PRO A 38 -42.64 -8.25 -17.22
N LEU A 39 -42.82 -7.12 -16.53
CA LEU A 39 -43.78 -6.10 -16.95
C LEU A 39 -43.11 -4.85 -17.55
N ASN A 40 -43.71 -4.42 -18.67
CA ASN A 40 -43.53 -3.14 -19.34
C ASN A 40 -44.08 -2.02 -18.43
N VAL A 41 -43.21 -1.11 -18.00
CA VAL A 41 -43.51 0.05 -17.13
C VAL A 41 -44.71 0.86 -17.61
N HIS A 42 -44.97 0.86 -18.92
CA HIS A 42 -46.09 1.55 -19.56
C HIS A 42 -47.48 0.98 -19.18
N GLU A 43 -47.62 -0.33 -18.94
CA GLU A 43 -48.91 -0.94 -18.58
C GLU A 43 -49.26 -0.75 -17.10
N CYS A 44 -48.25 -0.77 -16.21
CA CYS A 44 -48.45 -0.54 -14.78
C CYS A 44 -48.88 0.91 -14.50
N ALA A 45 -48.31 1.88 -15.23
CA ALA A 45 -48.74 3.28 -15.19
C ALA A 45 -50.20 3.46 -15.66
N LYS A 46 -50.64 2.73 -16.70
CA LYS A 46 -52.05 2.74 -17.16
C LYS A 46 -53.02 2.14 -16.15
N SER A 47 -52.62 1.08 -15.44
CA SER A 47 -53.43 0.41 -14.40
C SER A 47 -53.71 1.34 -13.21
N LEU A 48 -52.67 1.98 -12.68
CA LEU A 48 -52.77 2.99 -11.62
C LEU A 48 -53.59 4.21 -12.05
N PHE A 49 -53.46 4.62 -13.30
CA PHE A 49 -54.25 5.71 -13.87
C PHE A 49 -55.74 5.36 -14.00
N ARG A 50 -56.09 4.13 -14.43
CA ARG A 50 -57.48 3.64 -14.47
C ARG A 50 -58.13 3.60 -13.09
N ARG A 51 -57.39 3.18 -12.06
CA ARG A 51 -57.86 3.18 -10.66
C ARG A 51 -58.11 4.60 -10.14
N ARG A 52 -57.26 5.56 -10.48
CA ARG A 52 -57.44 6.98 -10.08
C ARG A 52 -58.56 7.69 -10.82
N LYS A 53 -58.78 7.37 -12.10
CA LYS A 53 -59.88 7.93 -12.92
C LYS A 53 -61.26 7.49 -12.40
N GLN A 54 -61.36 6.35 -11.72
CA GLN A 54 -62.58 5.89 -11.05
C GLN A 54 -62.84 6.60 -9.71
N THR A 55 -61.81 7.15 -9.06
CA THR A 55 -61.92 7.82 -7.75
C THR A 55 -61.99 9.35 -7.82
N ALA A 56 -61.67 9.97 -8.95
CA ALA A 56 -61.68 11.42 -9.12
C ALA A 56 -62.55 11.82 -10.32
N GLY A 57 -63.76 12.30 -10.06
CA GLY A 57 -64.59 12.94 -11.08
C GLY A 57 -64.01 14.32 -11.43
N GLY A 58 -63.44 14.47 -12.63
CA GLY A 58 -62.99 15.78 -13.14
C GLY A 58 -62.12 15.74 -14.41
N SER A 59 -62.47 16.64 -15.34
CA SER A 59 -62.08 16.92 -16.76
C SER A 59 -60.73 16.47 -17.40
N PRO A 60 -60.70 16.35 -18.77
CA PRO A 60 -59.68 15.57 -19.51
C PRO A 60 -58.43 16.34 -20.01
N SER A 61 -58.31 17.65 -19.81
CA SER A 61 -57.37 18.48 -20.61
C SER A 61 -55.89 18.43 -20.20
N ILE A 62 -55.54 17.81 -19.07
CA ILE A 62 -54.14 17.61 -18.64
C ILE A 62 -53.60 16.23 -19.06
N ALA A 63 -54.50 15.27 -19.34
CA ALA A 63 -54.14 13.87 -19.58
C ALA A 63 -53.52 13.61 -20.96
N GLU A 64 -53.83 14.43 -21.98
CA GLU A 64 -53.31 14.25 -23.34
C GLU A 64 -51.87 14.76 -23.50
N ARG A 65 -51.42 15.67 -22.63
CA ARG A 65 -50.02 16.15 -22.63
C ARG A 65 -49.03 15.16 -21.98
N TRP A 66 -49.52 14.22 -21.17
CA TRP A 66 -48.68 13.21 -20.49
C TRP A 66 -48.21 12.07 -21.40
N MET A 67 -48.98 11.71 -22.44
CA MET A 67 -48.63 10.58 -23.32
C MET A 67 -47.50 10.86 -24.31
N PHE A 68 -47.15 12.13 -24.55
CA PHE A 68 -46.16 12.49 -25.57
C PHE A 68 -44.69 12.32 -25.08
N CYS A 69 -44.42 12.45 -23.78
CA CYS A 69 -43.06 12.38 -23.24
C CYS A 69 -42.53 10.96 -22.98
N VAL A 70 -43.37 9.92 -23.03
CA VAL A 70 -42.97 8.53 -22.68
C VAL A 70 -42.52 7.72 -23.90
N LYS A 71 -42.62 8.28 -25.12
CA LYS A 71 -42.29 7.53 -26.35
C LYS A 71 -40.79 7.46 -26.70
N ASP A 72 -39.94 8.32 -26.15
CA ASP A 72 -38.58 8.50 -26.71
C ASP A 72 -37.37 8.12 -25.82
N ASP A 73 -37.52 7.57 -24.61
CA ASP A 73 -36.35 7.29 -23.75
C ASP A 73 -36.06 5.79 -23.48
N ILE A 74 -35.40 5.17 -24.46
CA ILE A 74 -34.84 3.80 -24.40
C ILE A 74 -33.65 3.70 -23.40
N GLN A 75 -33.12 4.82 -22.88
CA GLN A 75 -31.99 4.81 -21.94
C GLN A 75 -32.33 4.28 -20.53
N THR A 76 -33.60 4.36 -20.11
CA THR A 76 -34.03 3.94 -18.76
C THR A 76 -33.85 2.43 -18.51
N ALA A 77 -33.87 1.61 -19.57
CA ALA A 77 -33.73 0.16 -19.47
C ALA A 77 -32.31 -0.30 -19.09
N ARG A 78 -31.26 0.49 -19.38
CA ARG A 78 -29.86 0.18 -19.01
C ARG A 78 -29.53 0.48 -17.54
N ILE A 79 -30.36 1.30 -16.87
CA ILE A 79 -30.16 1.73 -15.47
C ILE A 79 -30.66 0.67 -14.47
N ILE A 80 -31.55 -0.23 -14.87
CA ILE A 80 -32.26 -1.12 -13.94
C ILE A 80 -31.50 -2.44 -13.68
N THR A 81 -30.58 -2.84 -14.56
CA THR A 81 -29.83 -4.11 -14.42
C THR A 81 -28.87 -4.15 -13.22
N PRO A 82 -28.13 -3.08 -12.86
CA PRO A 82 -27.27 -3.08 -11.66
C PRO A 82 -28.05 -3.11 -10.34
N LEU A 83 -29.28 -2.57 -10.32
CA LEU A 83 -30.15 -2.54 -9.14
C LEU A 83 -30.64 -3.94 -8.72
N LYS A 84 -30.72 -4.90 -9.65
CA LYS A 84 -31.06 -6.30 -9.34
C LYS A 84 -30.10 -6.95 -8.35
N ASN A 85 -28.81 -6.64 -8.44
CA ASN A 85 -27.78 -7.27 -7.61
C ASN A 85 -27.70 -6.66 -6.21
N ILE A 86 -27.98 -5.35 -6.09
CA ILE A 86 -27.99 -4.63 -4.81
C ILE A 86 -29.22 -5.02 -3.97
N VAL A 87 -30.39 -5.19 -4.60
CA VAL A 87 -31.63 -5.58 -3.89
C VAL A 87 -31.61 -7.06 -3.49
N LYS A 88 -31.00 -7.96 -4.30
CA LYS A 88 -30.83 -9.38 -3.94
C LYS A 88 -29.94 -9.59 -2.71
N LYS A 89 -28.91 -8.78 -2.50
CA LYS A 89 -28.01 -8.90 -1.33
C LYS A 89 -28.63 -8.34 -0.03
N LYS A 90 -29.57 -7.39 -0.10
CA LYS A 90 -30.21 -6.79 1.10
C LYS A 90 -31.47 -7.51 1.60
N SER A 91 -32.05 -8.44 0.83
CA SER A 91 -33.27 -9.15 1.24
C SER A 91 -33.08 -10.21 2.33
N GLN A 92 -31.88 -10.37 2.90
CA GLN A 92 -31.63 -11.27 4.04
C GLN A 92 -31.81 -10.60 5.42
N PHE A 93 -32.05 -9.29 5.50
CA PHE A 93 -32.14 -8.55 6.77
C PHE A 93 -33.32 -7.57 6.82
N VAL A 94 -34.57 -8.04 6.66
CA VAL A 94 -35.74 -7.27 7.15
C VAL A 94 -36.85 -8.22 7.59
N ASN A 95 -37.15 -8.21 8.89
CA ASN A 95 -38.24 -8.95 9.54
C ASN A 95 -39.58 -8.21 9.32
N PRO A 96 -40.66 -8.84 8.81
CA PRO A 96 -41.86 -8.13 8.33
C PRO A 96 -42.90 -7.82 9.44
N SER A 97 -42.46 -7.35 10.61
CA SER A 97 -43.38 -6.97 11.70
C SER A 97 -42.94 -5.68 12.41
N ALA A 98 -43.06 -4.54 11.71
CA ALA A 98 -43.02 -3.24 12.36
C ALA A 98 -44.01 -2.29 11.67
N THR A 99 -45.18 -2.16 12.29
CA THR A 99 -46.20 -1.17 11.95
C THR A 99 -45.82 0.20 12.49
N SER A 100 -46.02 1.21 11.65
CA SER A 100 -46.21 2.65 11.94
C SER A 100 -45.04 3.46 12.55
N HIS A 101 -44.76 4.57 11.88
CA HIS A 101 -43.87 5.69 12.24
C HIS A 101 -42.40 5.57 11.81
N THR A 102 -42.14 5.74 10.51
CA THR A 102 -40.83 6.17 10.02
C THR A 102 -40.65 7.66 10.28
N LYS A 103 -39.56 8.03 10.95
CA LYS A 103 -39.16 9.42 11.18
C LYS A 103 -38.31 9.92 10.00
N PRO A 104 -38.20 11.24 9.75
CA PRO A 104 -37.44 11.79 8.62
C PRO A 104 -35.97 11.36 8.56
N GLU A 105 -35.41 10.93 9.70
CA GLU A 105 -34.07 10.42 9.87
C GLU A 105 -33.82 9.02 9.27
N ASP A 106 -34.88 8.25 8.95
CA ASP A 106 -34.75 6.92 8.29
C ASP A 106 -34.47 7.02 6.77
N ILE A 107 -34.57 8.21 6.18
CA ILE A 107 -34.31 8.45 4.75
C ILE A 107 -32.80 8.55 4.46
N ALA A 108 -31.97 8.77 5.49
CA ALA A 108 -30.52 8.88 5.39
C ALA A 108 -29.80 7.55 5.07
N CYS A 109 -30.51 6.40 5.09
CA CYS A 109 -29.92 5.07 4.87
C CYS A 109 -30.03 4.55 3.43
N TYR A 110 -30.46 5.37 2.47
CA TYR A 110 -30.45 4.99 1.05
C TYR A 110 -29.10 5.35 0.41
N PRO A 111 -28.53 4.45 -0.43
CA PRO A 111 -27.32 4.78 -1.18
C PRO A 111 -27.51 6.09 -1.95
N LEU A 112 -26.51 6.98 -1.96
CA LEU A 112 -26.56 8.27 -2.68
C LEU A 112 -27.13 8.17 -4.12
N PRO A 113 -26.86 7.11 -4.91
CA PRO A 113 -27.49 6.91 -6.23
C PRO A 113 -29.03 6.81 -6.21
N PHE A 114 -29.59 6.28 -5.12
CA PHE A 114 -31.02 6.08 -4.92
C PHE A 114 -31.74 7.41 -4.65
N VAL A 115 -31.11 8.30 -3.88
CA VAL A 115 -31.63 9.66 -3.60
C VAL A 115 -31.61 10.51 -4.87
N VAL A 116 -30.54 10.41 -5.65
CA VAL A 116 -30.37 11.16 -6.90
C VAL A 116 -31.32 10.68 -8.01
N CYS A 117 -31.49 9.36 -8.20
CA CYS A 117 -32.51 8.82 -9.12
C CYS A 117 -33.93 9.28 -8.76
N SER A 118 -34.25 9.32 -7.47
CA SER A 118 -35.56 9.78 -6.99
C SER A 118 -35.78 11.28 -7.28
N LEU A 119 -34.75 12.11 -7.10
CA LEU A 119 -34.76 13.54 -7.44
C LEU A 119 -34.86 13.78 -8.95
N GLN A 120 -34.19 12.97 -9.76
CA GLN A 120 -34.25 13.05 -11.22
C GLN A 120 -35.66 12.68 -11.73
N LEU A 121 -36.25 11.60 -11.20
CA LEU A 121 -37.66 11.24 -11.47
C LEU A 121 -38.63 12.36 -11.05
N LEU A 122 -38.44 12.99 -9.89
CA LEU A 122 -39.31 14.08 -9.44
C LEU A 122 -39.21 15.34 -10.31
N LEU A 123 -38.04 15.62 -10.88
CA LEU A 123 -37.80 16.76 -11.78
C LEU A 123 -38.27 16.48 -13.22
N THR A 124 -38.00 15.29 -13.76
CA THR A 124 -38.40 14.89 -15.13
C THR A 124 -39.93 14.75 -15.25
N PHE A 125 -40.62 14.40 -14.16
CA PHE A 125 -42.09 14.32 -14.12
C PHE A 125 -42.79 15.62 -13.69
N GLY A 126 -42.06 16.74 -13.55
CA GLY A 126 -42.64 18.07 -13.39
C GLY A 126 -43.47 18.27 -12.12
N ILE A 127 -43.13 17.60 -11.02
CA ILE A 127 -43.89 17.66 -9.75
C ILE A 127 -43.60 18.97 -8.97
N PHE A 128 -42.57 19.73 -9.37
CA PHE A 128 -42.33 21.07 -8.85
C PHE A 128 -43.00 22.13 -9.72
N GLY A 129 -44.21 22.55 -9.32
CA GLY A 129 -44.97 23.65 -9.93
C GLY A 129 -44.39 25.05 -9.68
N ASP A 130 -43.19 25.16 -9.11
CA ASP A 130 -42.55 26.44 -8.82
C ASP A 130 -41.03 26.34 -9.05
N ARG A 131 -40.56 27.00 -10.12
CA ARG A 131 -39.15 27.03 -10.54
C ARG A 131 -38.24 27.81 -9.59
N SER A 132 -38.78 28.44 -8.55
CA SER A 132 -38.01 29.24 -7.58
C SER A 132 -37.34 28.43 -6.46
N ARG A 133 -37.56 27.09 -6.39
CA ARG A 133 -37.06 26.21 -5.31
C ARG A 133 -36.07 25.14 -5.79
N ILE A 134 -35.42 25.36 -6.93
CA ILE A 134 -34.32 24.49 -7.41
C ILE A 134 -33.07 24.86 -6.58
N PRO A 135 -32.35 23.90 -5.97
CA PRO A 135 -31.07 24.20 -5.31
C PRO A 135 -30.14 24.91 -6.30
N SER A 136 -29.41 25.93 -5.84
CA SER A 136 -28.51 26.72 -6.70
C SER A 136 -27.68 25.83 -7.63
N GLU A 137 -27.51 26.24 -8.89
CA GLU A 137 -26.82 25.47 -9.96
C GLU A 137 -25.50 24.82 -9.51
N GLY A 138 -24.79 25.43 -8.55
CA GLY A 138 -23.56 24.91 -7.95
C GLY A 138 -23.71 23.56 -7.23
N ARG A 139 -24.76 23.35 -6.41
CA ARG A 139 -24.95 22.06 -5.69
C ARG A 139 -25.37 20.93 -6.63
N TYR A 140 -26.15 21.25 -7.66
CA TYR A 140 -26.58 20.27 -8.66
C TYR A 140 -25.42 19.85 -9.58
N ARG A 141 -24.56 20.80 -10.00
CA ARG A 141 -23.32 20.48 -10.72
C ARG A 141 -22.35 19.65 -9.89
N HIS A 142 -22.24 19.93 -8.58
CA HIS A 142 -21.41 19.12 -7.69
C HIS A 142 -21.92 17.67 -7.59
N LEU A 143 -23.22 17.46 -7.38
CA LEU A 143 -23.81 16.12 -7.31
C LEU A 143 -23.70 15.36 -8.65
N LEU A 144 -23.91 16.03 -9.78
CA LEU A 144 -23.70 15.44 -11.11
C LEU A 144 -22.23 15.12 -11.39
N ASN A 145 -21.28 15.95 -10.96
CA ASN A 145 -19.85 15.68 -11.10
C ASN A 145 -19.41 14.52 -10.21
N VAL A 146 -19.92 14.43 -8.97
CA VAL A 146 -19.70 13.29 -8.08
C VAL A 146 -20.29 12.02 -8.68
N GLN A 147 -21.52 12.07 -9.21
CA GLN A 147 -22.14 10.93 -9.88
C GLN A 147 -21.39 10.51 -11.16
N ARG A 148 -20.92 11.47 -11.96
CA ARG A 148 -20.12 11.20 -13.18
C ARG A 148 -18.78 10.57 -12.81
N LYS A 149 -18.10 11.10 -11.79
CA LYS A 149 -16.82 10.58 -11.27
C LYS A 149 -16.98 9.18 -10.65
N ILE A 150 -18.10 8.87 -10.02
CA ILE A 150 -18.44 7.54 -9.48
C ILE A 150 -18.81 6.55 -10.61
N MET A 151 -19.44 7.00 -11.71
CA MET A 151 -19.82 6.12 -12.82
C MET A 151 -18.70 5.89 -13.85
N THR A 152 -17.57 6.59 -13.74
CA THR A 152 -16.41 6.48 -14.66
C THR A 152 -15.08 6.39 -13.90
N SER A 153 -15.04 5.77 -12.72
CA SER A 153 -13.76 5.56 -12.02
C SER A 153 -12.91 4.62 -12.86
N LYS A 154 -11.82 5.14 -13.43
CA LYS A 154 -10.84 4.31 -14.13
C LYS A 154 -10.28 3.27 -13.16
N LYS A 155 -10.06 2.05 -13.63
CA LYS A 155 -9.55 0.96 -12.80
C LYS A 155 -8.07 0.71 -13.09
N ILE A 156 -7.28 0.49 -12.04
CA ILE A 156 -5.86 0.15 -12.13
C ILE A 156 -5.61 -1.19 -11.46
N HIS A 157 -4.88 -2.07 -12.13
CA HIS A 157 -4.28 -3.25 -11.51
C HIS A 157 -2.77 -3.02 -11.42
N PHE A 158 -2.19 -3.34 -10.27
CA PHE A 158 -0.81 -3.01 -9.96
C PHE A 158 -0.10 -4.21 -9.35
N VAL A 159 0.96 -4.68 -10.02
CA VAL A 159 1.88 -5.70 -9.52
C VAL A 159 3.15 -5.01 -9.03
N SER A 160 3.51 -5.23 -7.77
CA SER A 160 4.75 -4.70 -7.17
C SER A 160 5.70 -5.85 -6.87
N LEU A 161 6.86 -5.87 -7.53
CA LEU A 161 7.86 -6.92 -7.40
C LEU A 161 9.14 -6.41 -6.74
N GLY A 162 9.95 -7.34 -6.25
CA GLY A 162 11.30 -7.06 -5.77
C GLY A 162 11.37 -6.78 -4.27
N CYS A 163 11.78 -5.56 -3.91
CA CYS A 163 12.22 -5.25 -2.54
C CYS A 163 11.39 -4.14 -1.88
N PRO A 164 11.50 -3.94 -0.56
CA PRO A 164 10.77 -2.90 0.17
C PRO A 164 10.93 -1.49 -0.42
N LYS A 165 12.10 -1.17 -0.99
CA LYS A 165 12.36 0.13 -1.65
C LYS A 165 11.48 0.31 -2.88
N ASN A 166 11.32 -0.76 -3.67
CA ASN A 166 10.48 -0.76 -4.86
C ASN A 166 8.99 -0.73 -4.48
N ARG A 167 8.62 -1.37 -3.37
CA ARG A 167 7.25 -1.26 -2.82
C ARG A 167 6.91 0.19 -2.47
N VAL A 168 7.80 0.91 -1.79
CA VAL A 168 7.57 2.34 -1.50
C VAL A 168 7.40 3.14 -2.80
N ASP A 169 8.17 2.87 -3.85
CA ASP A 169 7.96 3.49 -5.17
C ASP A 169 6.56 3.20 -5.73
N SER A 170 6.08 1.95 -5.60
CA SER A 170 4.72 1.55 -5.99
C SER A 170 3.63 2.28 -5.20
N GLU A 171 3.83 2.47 -3.89
CA GLU A 171 2.89 3.19 -3.03
C GLU A 171 2.75 4.66 -3.44
N ILE A 172 3.82 5.29 -3.92
CA ILE A 172 3.76 6.65 -4.49
C ILE A 172 3.01 6.64 -5.83
N MET A 173 3.29 5.68 -6.72
CA MET A 173 2.57 5.54 -7.99
C MET A 173 1.06 5.31 -7.78
N LEU A 174 0.69 4.48 -6.81
CA LEU A 174 -0.71 4.26 -6.42
C LEU A 174 -1.34 5.51 -5.81
N GLY A 175 -0.59 6.29 -5.03
CA GLY A 175 -1.02 7.59 -4.53
C GLY A 175 -1.34 8.57 -5.66
N LEU A 176 -0.46 8.68 -6.66
CA LEU A 176 -0.70 9.47 -7.87
C LEU A 176 -1.95 9.00 -8.63
N ALA A 177 -2.08 7.68 -8.84
CA ALA A 177 -3.25 7.09 -9.49
C ALA A 177 -4.55 7.43 -8.76
N ARG A 178 -4.55 7.36 -7.42
CA ARG A 178 -5.71 7.71 -6.59
C ARG A 178 -6.10 9.18 -6.72
N GLN A 179 -5.13 10.09 -6.78
CA GLN A 179 -5.40 11.52 -6.99
C GLN A 179 -6.08 11.78 -8.35
N GLU A 180 -5.66 11.04 -9.38
CA GLU A 180 -6.26 11.06 -10.72
C GLU A 180 -7.61 10.29 -10.80
N GLY A 181 -8.07 9.72 -9.68
CA GLY A 181 -9.37 9.05 -9.58
C GLY A 181 -9.38 7.60 -10.04
N TYR A 182 -8.22 6.95 -10.15
CA TYR A 182 -8.15 5.51 -10.36
C TYR A 182 -8.53 4.74 -9.11
N GLN A 183 -9.26 3.64 -9.30
CA GLN A 183 -9.57 2.66 -8.28
C GLN A 183 -8.70 1.42 -8.47
N LEU A 184 -7.96 1.02 -7.43
CA LEU A 184 -7.20 -0.22 -7.42
C LEU A 184 -8.15 -1.42 -7.47
N VAL A 185 -7.86 -2.37 -8.35
CA VAL A 185 -8.59 -3.65 -8.49
C VAL A 185 -7.64 -4.83 -8.42
N GLU A 186 -8.10 -5.91 -7.80
CA GLU A 186 -7.32 -7.15 -7.62
C GLU A 186 -7.19 -7.93 -8.92
N HIS A 187 -8.27 -8.00 -9.72
CA HIS A 187 -8.29 -8.75 -10.97
C HIS A 187 -7.83 -7.88 -12.15
N PRO A 188 -6.77 -8.26 -12.89
CA PRO A 188 -6.26 -7.51 -14.05
C PRO A 188 -7.30 -7.36 -15.18
N GLU A 189 -8.23 -8.30 -15.30
CA GLU A 189 -9.31 -8.27 -16.28
C GLU A 189 -10.27 -7.10 -16.06
N GLU A 190 -10.38 -6.61 -14.82
CA GLU A 190 -11.23 -5.47 -14.49
C GLU A 190 -10.56 -4.13 -14.77
N ALA A 191 -9.24 -4.08 -14.93
CA ALA A 191 -8.49 -2.83 -15.02
C ALA A 191 -8.52 -2.20 -16.42
N ASP A 192 -8.49 -0.87 -16.45
CA ASP A 192 -8.24 -0.09 -17.67
C ASP A 192 -6.72 0.14 -17.86
N LEU A 193 -5.97 0.14 -16.75
CA LEU A 193 -4.53 0.32 -16.70
C LEU A 193 -3.88 -0.82 -15.91
N LEU A 194 -2.95 -1.52 -16.54
CA LEU A 194 -2.10 -2.56 -15.97
C LEU A 194 -0.73 -1.95 -15.68
N VAL A 195 -0.20 -2.17 -14.48
CA VAL A 195 1.14 -1.70 -14.09
C VAL A 195 1.94 -2.83 -13.47
N VAL A 196 3.18 -3.01 -13.91
CA VAL A 196 4.16 -3.89 -13.25
C VAL A 196 5.35 -3.05 -12.82
N ASN A 197 5.60 -2.95 -11.51
CA ASN A 197 6.82 -2.35 -10.97
C ASN A 197 7.87 -3.44 -10.73
N THR A 198 8.88 -3.48 -11.60
CA THR A 198 9.82 -4.60 -11.78
C THR A 198 11.07 -4.50 -10.92
N CYS A 199 11.72 -5.65 -10.74
CA CYS A 199 13.04 -5.78 -10.10
C CYS A 199 14.11 -6.17 -11.13
N SER A 200 15.37 -5.79 -10.89
CA SER A 200 16.51 -6.21 -11.72
C SER A 200 17.77 -6.54 -10.92
N PHE A 201 17.58 -6.87 -9.63
CA PHE A 201 18.68 -7.02 -8.70
C PHE A 201 19.49 -8.31 -8.92
N ILE A 202 18.79 -9.42 -9.20
CA ILE A 202 19.38 -10.75 -9.47
C ILE A 202 18.61 -11.42 -10.61
N GLU A 203 19.23 -12.40 -11.28
CA GLU A 203 18.61 -13.13 -12.40
C GLU A 203 17.22 -13.72 -12.08
N PRO A 204 16.97 -14.42 -10.96
CA PRO A 204 15.63 -14.92 -10.64
C PRO A 204 14.55 -13.81 -10.58
N ALA A 205 14.91 -12.65 -10.01
CA ALA A 205 14.00 -11.50 -9.91
C ALA A 205 13.76 -10.82 -11.27
N ARG A 206 14.75 -10.87 -12.18
CA ARG A 206 14.59 -10.42 -13.58
C ARG A 206 13.61 -11.33 -14.31
N LYS A 207 13.77 -12.65 -14.17
CA LYS A 207 12.87 -13.64 -14.77
C LYS A 207 11.44 -13.46 -14.28
N GLU A 208 11.22 -13.41 -12.96
CA GLU A 208 9.91 -13.14 -12.36
C GLU A 208 9.28 -11.85 -12.91
N SER A 209 10.09 -10.79 -13.07
CA SER A 209 9.61 -9.53 -13.63
C SER A 209 9.17 -9.66 -15.08
N VAL A 210 9.92 -10.38 -15.93
CA VAL A 210 9.55 -10.61 -17.33
C VAL A 210 8.30 -11.49 -17.43
N ASP A 211 8.22 -12.57 -16.65
CA ASP A 211 7.07 -13.48 -16.65
C ASP A 211 5.77 -12.72 -16.32
N ASN A 212 5.78 -11.83 -15.32
CA ASN A 212 4.62 -10.99 -14.97
C ASN A 212 4.25 -9.98 -16.06
N ILE A 213 5.24 -9.43 -16.79
CA ILE A 213 4.96 -8.51 -17.90
C ILE A 213 4.22 -9.25 -19.01
N LEU A 214 4.69 -10.44 -19.36
CA LEU A 214 4.10 -11.27 -20.41
C LEU A 214 2.67 -11.72 -20.05
N GLU A 215 2.44 -12.12 -18.80
CA GLU A 215 1.09 -12.48 -18.32
C GLU A 215 0.09 -11.32 -18.49
N LEU A 216 0.47 -10.11 -18.06
CA LEU A 216 -0.40 -8.94 -18.23
C LEU A 216 -0.55 -8.50 -19.69
N ALA A 217 0.46 -8.74 -20.53
CA ALA A 217 0.39 -8.49 -21.96
C ALA A 217 -0.63 -9.39 -22.67
N GLU A 218 -0.66 -10.69 -22.34
CA GLU A 218 -1.66 -11.62 -22.86
C GLU A 218 -3.08 -11.17 -22.51
N ILE A 219 -3.31 -10.71 -21.28
CA ILE A 219 -4.61 -10.17 -20.84
C ILE A 219 -4.99 -8.93 -21.65
N LYS A 220 -4.04 -8.02 -21.88
CA LYS A 220 -4.25 -6.83 -22.71
C LYS A 220 -4.64 -7.21 -24.14
N GLU A 221 -3.95 -8.18 -24.74
CA GLU A 221 -4.22 -8.64 -26.11
C GLU A 221 -5.63 -9.24 -26.23
N HIS A 222 -6.06 -10.07 -25.28
CA HIS A 222 -7.36 -10.72 -25.32
C HIS A 222 -8.55 -9.80 -25.07
N GLN A 223 -8.39 -8.76 -24.24
CA GLN A 223 -9.52 -7.91 -23.80
C GLN A 223 -9.58 -6.55 -24.49
N GLY A 224 -8.49 -6.09 -25.12
CA GLY A 224 -8.41 -4.83 -25.85
C GLY A 224 -8.67 -3.58 -24.98
N GLY A 225 -8.25 -2.40 -25.45
CA GLY A 225 -8.57 -1.12 -24.79
C GLY A 225 -7.85 -0.85 -23.45
N LYS A 226 -6.99 -1.75 -22.98
CA LYS A 226 -6.16 -1.58 -21.78
C LYS A 226 -4.80 -0.99 -22.13
N LYS A 227 -4.20 -0.26 -21.19
CA LYS A 227 -2.78 0.13 -21.25
C LYS A 227 -1.94 -0.73 -20.31
N LEU A 228 -0.71 -1.04 -20.70
CA LEU A 228 0.30 -1.73 -19.91
C LEU A 228 1.51 -0.80 -19.70
N VAL A 229 1.85 -0.56 -18.43
CA VAL A 229 3.00 0.23 -18.02
C VAL A 229 3.97 -0.65 -17.25
N VAL A 230 5.22 -0.66 -17.70
CA VAL A 230 6.31 -1.34 -17.00
C VAL A 230 7.18 -0.30 -16.33
N SER A 231 7.31 -0.38 -15.00
CA SER A 231 8.15 0.51 -14.22
C SER A 231 9.22 -0.24 -13.44
N GLY A 232 10.08 0.46 -12.71
CA GLY A 232 11.01 -0.13 -11.75
C GLY A 232 12.43 -0.31 -12.25
N CYS A 233 13.18 -1.15 -11.52
CA CYS A 233 14.61 -1.31 -11.71
C CYS A 233 14.96 -1.94 -13.07
N LEU A 234 14.14 -2.85 -13.59
CA LEU A 234 14.39 -3.49 -14.89
C LEU A 234 14.26 -2.47 -16.01
N ALA A 235 13.15 -1.72 -16.03
CA ALA A 235 12.89 -0.66 -16.99
C ALA A 235 14.03 0.38 -17.01
N GLN A 236 14.53 0.78 -15.85
CA GLN A 236 15.62 1.75 -15.74
C GLN A 236 16.99 1.21 -16.20
N ARG A 237 17.25 -0.09 -16.01
CA ARG A 237 18.55 -0.71 -16.32
C ARG A 237 18.67 -1.12 -17.78
N TYR A 238 17.57 -1.59 -18.39
CA TYR A 238 17.54 -2.13 -19.76
C TYR A 238 16.49 -1.43 -20.64
N PRO A 239 16.49 -0.08 -20.74
CA PRO A 239 15.41 0.64 -21.43
C PRO A 239 15.31 0.27 -22.93
N ASN A 240 16.44 0.20 -23.62
CA ASN A 240 16.48 -0.06 -25.06
C ASN A 240 16.07 -1.51 -25.39
N GLU A 241 16.59 -2.48 -24.64
CA GLU A 241 16.34 -3.91 -24.85
C GLU A 241 14.88 -4.26 -24.56
N LEU A 242 14.34 -3.79 -23.42
CA LEU A 242 12.93 -4.04 -23.10
C LEU A 242 12.00 -3.38 -24.13
N GLN A 243 12.36 -2.21 -24.66
CA GLN A 243 11.53 -1.56 -25.68
C GLN A 243 11.52 -2.32 -27.01
N SER A 244 12.64 -2.94 -27.40
CA SER A 244 12.71 -3.75 -28.62
C SER A 244 12.04 -5.09 -28.47
N GLU A 245 12.22 -5.75 -27.32
CA GLU A 245 11.75 -7.12 -27.08
C GLU A 245 10.28 -7.19 -26.61
N LEU A 246 9.74 -6.11 -26.01
CA LEU A 246 8.36 -6.08 -25.47
C LEU A 246 7.52 -4.97 -26.13
N PRO A 247 7.23 -5.07 -27.44
CA PRO A 247 6.45 -4.06 -28.17
C PRO A 247 5.02 -3.86 -27.64
N GLU A 248 4.45 -4.84 -26.96
CA GLU A 248 3.14 -4.84 -26.31
C GLU A 248 2.99 -3.82 -25.18
N VAL A 249 4.08 -3.41 -24.53
CA VAL A 249 4.07 -2.43 -23.44
C VAL A 249 3.79 -1.05 -24.03
N ASP A 250 2.93 -0.24 -23.40
CA ASP A 250 2.63 1.12 -23.89
C ASP A 250 3.63 2.16 -23.37
N HIS A 251 4.08 2.00 -22.12
CA HIS A 251 5.06 2.91 -21.52
C HIS A 251 6.05 2.17 -20.62
N PHE A 252 7.32 2.52 -20.74
CA PHE A 252 8.39 2.13 -19.81
C PHE A 252 8.74 3.32 -18.92
N LEU A 253 8.76 3.13 -17.60
CA LEU A 253 8.98 4.18 -16.62
C LEU A 253 10.12 3.82 -15.66
N GLY A 254 11.25 4.50 -15.79
CA GLY A 254 12.40 4.27 -14.92
C GLY A 254 12.20 4.79 -13.50
N THR A 255 12.98 4.25 -12.56
CA THR A 255 12.96 4.64 -11.13
C THR A 255 13.27 6.12 -10.90
N GLY A 256 14.01 6.76 -11.80
CA GLY A 256 14.29 8.19 -11.77
C GLY A 256 13.14 9.07 -12.24
N GLN A 257 12.07 8.50 -12.78
CA GLN A 257 11.02 9.23 -13.49
C GLN A 257 9.62 8.96 -12.94
N ILE A 258 9.49 8.35 -11.75
CA ILE A 258 8.21 8.05 -11.10
C ILE A 258 7.17 9.19 -11.13
N PRO A 259 7.51 10.48 -10.91
CA PRO A 259 6.53 11.57 -11.00
C PRO A 259 5.84 11.68 -12.37
N ARG A 260 6.53 11.28 -13.44
CA ARG A 260 5.99 11.31 -14.80
C ARG A 260 4.92 10.24 -15.05
N PHE A 261 4.69 9.35 -14.08
CA PHE A 261 3.53 8.46 -14.10
C PHE A 261 2.21 9.26 -14.21
N ALA A 262 2.14 10.47 -13.64
CA ALA A 262 0.99 11.36 -13.78
C ALA A 262 0.69 11.71 -15.26
N GLU A 263 1.72 11.88 -16.11
CA GLU A 263 1.54 12.16 -17.54
C GLU A 263 0.84 10.99 -18.25
N ILE A 264 1.18 9.75 -17.87
CA ILE A 264 0.56 8.54 -18.40
C ILE A 264 -0.90 8.45 -17.95
N LEU A 265 -1.19 8.70 -16.67
CA LEU A 265 -2.53 8.66 -16.09
C LEU A 265 -3.48 9.69 -16.71
N GLN A 266 -2.96 10.88 -17.03
CA GLN A 266 -3.69 11.98 -17.67
C GLN A 266 -3.86 11.78 -19.18
N GLU A 267 -3.28 10.71 -19.74
CA GLU A 267 -3.32 10.38 -21.17
C GLU A 267 -2.86 11.55 -22.07
N ILE A 268 -1.82 12.27 -21.63
CA ILE A 268 -1.29 13.42 -22.37
C ILE A 268 -0.86 12.95 -23.77
N GLN A 269 -1.44 13.55 -24.81
CA GLN A 269 -1.09 13.24 -26.19
C GLN A 269 0.40 13.50 -26.44
N GLY A 270 1.08 12.53 -27.04
CA GLY A 270 2.51 12.61 -27.30
C GLY A 270 3.41 12.20 -26.13
N THR A 271 2.84 11.68 -25.02
CA THR A 271 3.63 11.05 -23.95
C THR A 271 4.54 9.96 -24.56
N PRO A 272 5.87 10.07 -24.42
CA PRO A 272 6.79 9.08 -24.97
C PRO A 272 6.52 7.67 -24.46
N LYS A 273 6.74 6.67 -25.32
CA LYS A 273 6.75 5.26 -24.93
C LYS A 273 7.89 4.97 -23.95
N ASP A 274 9.05 5.60 -24.15
CA ASP A 274 10.19 5.50 -23.26
C ASP A 274 10.29 6.72 -22.34
N LEU A 275 10.01 6.50 -21.07
CA LEU A 275 10.25 7.41 -19.95
C LEU A 275 11.31 6.84 -19.00
N ALA A 276 11.99 5.74 -19.37
CA ALA A 276 13.02 5.09 -18.58
C ALA A 276 14.43 5.66 -18.84
N SER A 277 14.66 6.30 -19.99
CA SER A 277 15.93 6.97 -20.33
C SER A 277 16.31 8.18 -19.44
N GLY A 278 15.47 8.58 -18.48
CA GLY A 278 15.78 9.65 -17.53
C GLY A 278 16.87 9.28 -16.52
N ALA A 279 17.53 10.30 -15.96
CA ALA A 279 18.56 10.11 -14.94
C ALA A 279 17.98 9.45 -13.67
N PRO A 280 18.69 8.49 -13.06
CA PRO A 280 18.22 7.81 -11.85
C PRO A 280 18.38 8.69 -10.59
N GLY A 281 17.88 8.18 -9.46
CA GLY A 281 18.01 8.83 -8.15
C GLY A 281 16.93 9.89 -7.92
N TRP A 282 15.69 9.64 -8.35
CA TRP A 282 14.56 10.40 -7.84
C TRP A 282 14.16 9.88 -6.45
N LEU A 283 13.78 10.79 -5.57
CA LEU A 283 13.41 10.48 -4.19
C LEU A 283 12.24 11.35 -3.79
N TYR A 284 11.23 10.74 -3.19
CA TYR A 284 10.00 11.40 -2.76
C TYR A 284 10.20 12.16 -1.45
N THR A 285 9.21 12.99 -1.12
CA THR A 285 9.12 13.79 0.12
C THR A 285 7.77 13.57 0.80
N HIS A 286 7.60 14.03 2.04
CA HIS A 286 6.35 13.83 2.81
C HIS A 286 5.08 14.32 2.11
N ASP A 287 5.20 15.29 1.19
CA ASP A 287 4.13 15.86 0.38
C ASP A 287 3.73 14.98 -0.81
N SER A 288 4.53 13.95 -1.12
CA SER A 288 4.25 13.03 -2.21
C SER A 288 3.05 12.15 -1.85
N PRO A 289 2.08 11.97 -2.76
CA PRO A 289 0.91 11.16 -2.47
C PRO A 289 1.32 9.71 -2.29
N ARG A 290 1.02 9.13 -1.12
CA ARG A 290 1.36 7.76 -0.78
C ARG A 290 0.11 6.97 -0.42
N MET A 291 -0.12 5.85 -1.11
CA MET A 291 -1.12 4.85 -0.72
C MET A 291 -0.39 3.67 -0.09
N GLN A 292 -0.50 3.53 1.24
CA GLN A 292 0.10 2.40 1.96
C GLN A 292 -0.45 1.08 1.43
N SER A 293 0.46 0.14 1.13
CA SER A 293 0.18 -1.21 0.66
C SER A 293 0.48 -2.29 1.71
N THR A 294 1.19 -1.90 2.77
CA THR A 294 1.46 -2.74 3.95
C THR A 294 0.27 -2.74 4.90
N PRO A 295 0.12 -3.78 5.76
CA PRO A 295 -0.89 -3.79 6.82
C PRO A 295 -0.82 -2.52 7.69
N PHE A 296 -1.96 -2.06 8.22
CA PHE A 296 -2.07 -0.74 8.85
C PHE A 296 -1.13 -0.50 10.04
N TYR A 297 -0.60 -1.56 10.65
CA TYR A 297 0.27 -1.51 11.82
C TYR A 297 1.78 -1.47 11.52
N THR A 298 2.20 -1.64 10.26
CA THR A 298 3.62 -1.61 9.88
C THR A 298 3.82 -0.85 8.57
N SER A 299 4.95 -0.17 8.41
CA SER A 299 5.27 0.53 7.16
C SER A 299 6.76 0.62 6.92
N TYR A 300 7.17 0.55 5.66
CA TYR A 300 8.53 0.86 5.24
C TYR A 300 8.67 2.37 5.01
N VAL A 301 9.78 2.98 5.44
CA VAL A 301 10.08 4.38 5.17
C VAL A 301 11.43 4.48 4.51
N LYS A 302 11.43 4.92 3.25
CA LYS A 302 12.66 5.07 2.47
C LYS A 302 13.29 6.43 2.79
N ILE A 303 14.43 6.39 3.47
CA ILE A 303 15.12 7.60 3.96
C ILE A 303 16.16 8.14 2.96
N ALA A 304 16.59 7.30 2.03
CA ALA A 304 17.55 7.64 0.98
C ALA A 304 17.34 6.76 -0.27
N GLU A 305 17.79 7.26 -1.42
CA GLU A 305 17.85 6.55 -2.71
C GLU A 305 19.29 6.49 -3.22
N GLY A 306 19.62 5.44 -3.97
CA GLY A 306 20.94 5.27 -4.58
C GLY A 306 22.02 4.88 -3.57
N CYS A 307 23.25 4.73 -4.04
CA CYS A 307 24.38 4.31 -3.20
C CYS A 307 25.71 4.79 -3.78
N ASP A 308 26.62 5.27 -2.94
CA ASP A 308 27.96 5.73 -3.35
C ASP A 308 29.02 4.62 -3.32
N ARG A 309 28.66 3.41 -2.88
CA ARG A 309 29.60 2.28 -2.80
C ARG A 309 29.90 1.73 -4.19
N THR A 310 31.14 1.29 -4.35
CA THR A 310 31.68 0.73 -5.60
C THR A 310 31.89 -0.79 -5.50
N CYS A 311 31.03 -1.47 -4.72
CA CYS A 311 31.11 -2.92 -4.51
C CYS A 311 31.15 -3.63 -5.86
N ALA A 312 32.12 -4.54 -6.05
CA ALA A 312 32.42 -5.09 -7.36
C ALA A 312 31.26 -5.86 -8.00
N PHE A 313 30.40 -6.47 -7.19
CA PHE A 313 29.24 -7.26 -7.59
C PHE A 313 27.94 -6.45 -7.76
N CYS A 314 27.91 -5.17 -7.39
CA CYS A 314 26.66 -4.43 -7.24
C CYS A 314 26.44 -3.44 -8.40
N ALA A 315 25.35 -3.63 -9.15
CA ALA A 315 24.96 -2.74 -10.24
C ALA A 315 24.11 -1.53 -9.78
N ILE A 316 23.68 -1.47 -8.52
CA ILE A 316 22.74 -0.45 -8.01
C ILE A 316 23.11 1.00 -8.39
N PRO A 317 24.38 1.46 -8.29
CA PRO A 317 24.71 2.84 -8.64
C PRO A 317 24.41 3.22 -10.09
N SER A 318 24.35 2.26 -11.02
CA SER A 318 24.07 2.54 -12.43
C SER A 318 22.61 2.86 -12.72
N PHE A 319 21.67 2.26 -11.97
CA PHE A 319 20.23 2.40 -12.22
C PHE A 319 19.44 3.01 -11.06
N ARG A 320 19.98 3.10 -9.84
CA ARG A 320 19.39 3.90 -8.75
C ARG A 320 20.16 5.21 -8.48
N GLY A 321 21.34 5.37 -9.08
CA GLY A 321 22.16 6.57 -8.94
C GLY A 321 22.97 6.61 -7.65
N LYS A 322 23.63 7.76 -7.43
CA LYS A 322 24.39 8.06 -6.21
C LYS A 322 23.46 8.30 -5.01
N GLN A 323 24.02 8.22 -3.80
CA GLN A 323 23.28 8.45 -2.56
C GLN A 323 22.61 9.82 -2.60
N LYS A 324 21.30 9.84 -2.34
CA LYS A 324 20.50 11.03 -2.07
C LYS A 324 19.65 10.77 -0.84
N SER A 325 19.79 11.59 0.19
CA SER A 325 19.08 11.48 1.46
C SER A 325 17.90 12.45 1.51
N ARG A 326 16.80 12.04 2.15
CA ARG A 326 15.71 12.98 2.48
C ARG A 326 16.09 13.87 3.65
N PRO A 327 15.61 15.12 3.70
CA PRO A 327 15.73 15.94 4.90
C PRO A 327 15.05 15.28 6.11
N ILE A 328 15.62 15.42 7.30
CA ILE A 328 15.09 14.84 8.55
C ILE A 328 13.62 15.23 8.77
N ALA A 329 13.30 16.52 8.61
CA ALA A 329 11.93 17.03 8.78
C ALA A 329 10.92 16.28 7.88
N SER A 330 11.30 16.00 6.63
CA SER A 330 10.46 15.26 5.70
C SER A 330 10.24 13.80 6.11
N ILE A 331 11.20 13.18 6.78
CA ILE A 331 11.04 11.81 7.28
C ILE A 331 10.18 11.81 8.54
N VAL A 332 10.41 12.76 9.45
CA VAL A 332 9.64 12.96 10.68
C VAL A 332 8.16 13.17 10.39
N GLU A 333 7.83 14.06 9.45
CA GLU A 333 6.44 14.34 9.07
C GLU A 333 5.73 13.12 8.48
N GLU A 334 6.41 12.35 7.61
CA GLU A 334 5.85 11.11 7.08
C GLU A 334 5.64 10.07 8.18
N VAL A 335 6.60 9.88 9.09
CA VAL A 335 6.48 8.93 10.19
C VAL A 335 5.34 9.32 11.12
N GLN A 336 5.21 10.61 11.44
CA GLN A 336 4.11 11.11 12.26
C GLN A 336 2.74 10.84 11.62
N GLU A 337 2.60 11.08 10.31
CA GLU A 337 1.36 10.82 9.57
C GLU A 337 1.05 9.32 9.46
N LEU A 338 2.07 8.46 9.32
CA LEU A 338 1.88 7.01 9.36
C LEU A 338 1.39 6.55 10.74
N CYS A 339 2.01 7.06 11.81
CA CYS A 339 1.65 6.71 13.18
C CYS A 339 0.25 7.24 13.57
N SER A 340 -0.16 8.40 13.05
CA SER A 340 -1.52 8.94 13.24
C SER A 340 -2.61 8.03 12.66
N ARG A 341 -2.27 7.23 11.64
CA ARG A 341 -3.13 6.23 10.99
C ARG A 341 -3.08 4.85 11.65
N GLY A 342 -2.28 4.67 12.69
CA GLY A 342 -2.19 3.43 13.47
C GLY A 342 -0.93 2.59 13.25
N VAL A 343 0.03 3.05 12.45
CA VAL A 343 1.31 2.33 12.27
C VAL A 343 2.06 2.26 13.61
N ARG A 344 2.55 1.06 13.95
CA ARG A 344 3.30 0.74 15.17
C ARG A 344 4.77 0.46 14.89
N GLU A 345 5.06 -0.19 13.77
CA GLU A 345 6.41 -0.52 13.33
C GLU A 345 6.79 0.28 12.09
N ILE A 346 7.91 1.00 12.18
CA ILE A 346 8.53 1.72 11.07
C ILE A 346 9.83 1.00 10.70
N ASN A 347 9.91 0.53 9.47
CA ASN A 347 11.09 -0.13 8.93
C ASN A 347 11.86 0.88 8.06
N LEU A 348 12.97 1.43 8.58
CA LEU A 348 13.81 2.38 7.85
C LEU A 348 14.65 1.63 6.81
N ILE A 349 14.53 2.06 5.55
CA ILE A 349 15.19 1.42 4.42
C ILE A 349 15.94 2.43 3.55
N ALA A 350 17.06 1.96 3.00
CA ALA A 350 17.84 2.60 1.95
C ALA A 350 18.65 1.51 1.22
N GLN A 351 19.44 1.88 0.20
CA GLN A 351 20.47 1.00 -0.34
C GLN A 351 21.72 0.96 0.57
N GLU A 352 22.04 2.08 1.22
CA GLU A 352 23.00 2.18 2.33
C GLU A 352 22.41 3.06 3.44
N LEU A 353 21.97 2.46 4.55
CA LEU A 353 21.25 3.19 5.60
C LEU A 353 22.16 4.12 6.42
N ASN A 354 23.30 3.63 6.90
CA ASN A 354 24.29 4.42 7.64
C ASN A 354 25.16 5.31 6.73
N GLY A 355 24.79 5.43 5.45
CA GLY A 355 25.23 6.47 4.52
C GLY A 355 24.38 7.73 4.57
N TYR A 356 23.23 7.69 5.25
CA TYR A 356 22.30 8.81 5.38
C TYR A 356 22.97 10.09 5.89
N GLY A 357 22.62 11.22 5.28
CA GLY A 357 23.03 12.55 5.70
C GLY A 357 24.37 13.04 5.15
N ARG A 358 25.20 12.16 4.57
CA ARG A 358 26.52 12.55 4.00
C ARG A 358 26.40 13.56 2.85
N ASP A 359 25.33 13.46 2.08
CA ASP A 359 25.00 14.31 0.94
C ASP A 359 24.15 15.53 1.35
N LEU A 360 23.66 15.60 2.59
CA LEU A 360 22.92 16.76 3.10
C LEU A 360 23.87 17.92 3.44
N PRO A 361 23.35 19.18 3.46
CA PRO A 361 24.07 20.31 4.00
C PRO A 361 24.56 20.05 5.43
N LYS A 362 25.72 20.60 5.76
CA LYS A 362 26.24 20.55 7.14
C LYS A 362 25.32 21.32 8.08
N LYS A 363 25.33 20.92 9.35
CA LYS A 363 24.70 21.64 10.45
C LYS A 363 25.36 23.02 10.64
N GLU A 364 24.69 23.92 11.35
CA GLU A 364 25.18 25.29 11.61
C GLU A 364 26.54 25.31 12.32
N ASP A 365 26.80 24.31 13.18
CA ASP A 365 28.07 24.11 13.87
C ASP A 365 29.20 23.53 12.98
N GLY A 366 28.92 23.30 11.69
CA GLY A 366 29.86 22.75 10.71
C GLY A 366 29.99 21.21 10.73
N SER A 367 29.31 20.52 11.65
CA SER A 367 29.28 19.06 11.71
C SER A 367 28.37 18.46 10.63
N ARG A 368 28.60 17.18 10.30
CA ARG A 368 27.80 16.46 9.30
C ARG A 368 26.49 15.97 9.93
N VAL A 369 25.42 15.97 9.15
CA VAL A 369 24.21 15.21 9.47
C VAL A 369 24.49 13.73 9.28
N ASP A 370 24.07 12.90 10.22
CA ASP A 370 24.22 11.45 10.17
C ASP A 370 22.92 10.72 10.53
N LEU A 371 22.94 9.39 10.46
CA LEU A 371 21.80 8.55 10.85
C LEU A 371 21.43 8.73 12.34
N ALA A 372 22.39 9.04 13.21
CA ALA A 372 22.12 9.25 14.64
C ALA A 372 21.26 10.51 14.87
N ASP A 373 21.50 11.59 14.12
CA ASP A 373 20.64 12.78 14.14
C ASP A 373 19.18 12.46 13.72
N LEU A 374 18.99 11.56 12.75
CA LEU A 374 17.65 11.13 12.34
C LEU A 374 16.96 10.29 13.42
N LEU A 375 17.66 9.33 14.03
CA LEU A 375 17.08 8.50 15.09
C LEU A 375 16.69 9.35 16.31
N GLU A 376 17.52 10.32 16.68
CA GLU A 376 17.23 11.29 17.74
C GLU A 376 15.95 12.08 17.46
N ALA A 377 15.75 12.53 16.21
CA ALA A 377 14.53 13.23 15.81
C ALA A 377 13.29 12.30 15.81
N LEU A 378 13.43 11.04 15.38
CA LEU A 378 12.35 10.06 15.36
C LEU A 378 11.92 9.61 16.77
N GLU A 379 12.84 9.63 17.74
CA GLU A 379 12.54 9.38 19.15
C GLU A 379 11.51 10.39 19.69
N GLN A 380 11.50 11.62 19.18
CA GLN A 380 10.64 12.72 19.64
C GLN A 380 9.26 12.79 18.96
N VAL A 381 8.98 11.91 17.99
CA VAL A 381 7.73 11.97 17.21
C VAL A 381 6.53 11.55 18.07
N GLU A 382 5.45 12.35 18.05
CA GLU A 382 4.20 12.04 18.73
C GLU A 382 2.96 12.35 17.84
N PRO A 383 1.98 11.43 17.70
CA PRO A 383 2.05 10.03 18.13
C PRO A 383 3.20 9.28 17.41
N GLY A 384 3.98 8.52 18.18
CA GLY A 384 5.19 7.87 17.71
C GLY A 384 5.06 6.38 17.42
N PRO A 385 5.99 5.79 16.63
CA PRO A 385 6.04 4.35 16.45
C PRO A 385 6.54 3.68 17.73
N LYS A 386 6.05 2.46 18.00
CA LYS A 386 6.62 1.62 19.04
C LYS A 386 8.00 1.14 18.62
N TRP A 387 8.11 0.68 17.37
CA TRP A 387 9.32 0.05 16.83
C TRP A 387 9.85 0.82 15.63
N ILE A 388 11.15 1.09 15.65
CA ILE A 388 11.93 1.58 14.53
C ILE A 388 12.99 0.52 14.22
N ARG A 389 12.90 -0.10 13.05
CA ARG A 389 13.83 -1.14 12.59
C ARG A 389 14.79 -0.58 11.56
N LEU A 390 16.07 -0.91 11.71
CA LEU A 390 17.13 -0.47 10.81
C LEU A 390 17.52 -1.61 9.86
N MET A 391 17.36 -1.39 8.56
CA MET A 391 17.68 -2.38 7.53
C MET A 391 18.74 -1.89 6.55
N TYR A 392 19.51 -2.81 5.95
CA TYR A 392 20.52 -2.50 4.94
C TYR A 392 21.67 -1.60 5.45
N LEU A 393 22.20 -1.88 6.65
CA LEU A 393 23.39 -1.20 7.15
C LEU A 393 24.65 -1.75 6.46
N TYR A 394 25.56 -0.84 6.11
CA TYR A 394 26.88 -1.21 5.60
C TYR A 394 27.84 -1.40 6.77
N PRO A 395 28.65 -2.48 6.81
CA PRO A 395 29.49 -2.83 7.95
C PRO A 395 30.66 -1.89 8.23
N TYR A 396 30.76 -0.78 7.52
CA TYR A 396 31.74 0.26 7.77
C TYR A 396 31.02 1.60 7.91
N GLY A 397 31.48 2.46 8.82
CA GLY A 397 30.84 3.75 9.09
C GLY A 397 29.85 3.74 10.26
N PHE A 398 29.94 2.76 11.16
CA PHE A 398 29.33 2.87 12.48
C PHE A 398 30.17 3.83 13.35
N SER A 399 29.59 4.97 13.70
CA SER A 399 30.17 5.83 14.72
C SER A 399 29.78 5.32 16.12
N GLU A 400 30.62 5.60 17.12
CA GLU A 400 30.29 5.33 18.52
C GLU A 400 28.95 5.99 18.91
N ARG A 401 28.72 7.22 18.44
CA ARG A 401 27.45 7.94 18.61
C ARG A 401 26.26 7.13 18.07
N LEU A 402 26.35 6.58 16.86
CA LEU A 402 25.26 5.79 16.28
C LEU A 402 24.98 4.53 17.12
N VAL A 403 26.03 3.82 17.54
CA VAL A 403 25.87 2.63 18.39
C VAL A 403 25.18 2.98 19.71
N GLN A 404 25.59 4.07 20.36
CA GLN A 404 24.96 4.52 21.60
C GLN A 404 23.52 4.98 21.43
N GLN A 405 23.19 5.63 20.31
CA GLN A 405 21.79 6.00 20.00
C GLN A 405 20.91 4.76 19.80
N ILE A 406 21.40 3.73 19.11
CA ILE A 406 20.67 2.47 18.95
C ILE A 406 20.50 1.79 20.33
N ALA A 407 21.56 1.75 21.15
CA ALA A 407 21.55 1.06 22.43
C ALA A 407 20.64 1.72 23.49
N SER A 408 20.49 3.05 23.44
CA SER A 408 19.73 3.82 24.44
C SER A 408 18.31 4.20 24.02
N SER A 409 17.95 4.02 22.75
CA SER A 409 16.62 4.34 22.24
C SER A 409 15.55 3.41 22.82
N SER A 410 14.38 3.98 23.10
CA SER A 410 13.20 3.21 23.53
C SER A 410 12.37 2.68 22.35
N ARG A 411 12.65 3.17 21.14
CA ARG A 411 11.90 2.83 19.91
C ARG A 411 12.71 2.00 18.93
N VAL A 412 14.01 2.22 18.84
CA VAL A 412 14.87 1.45 17.94
C VAL A 412 14.99 0.04 18.47
N VAL A 413 14.49 -0.93 17.71
CA VAL A 413 14.57 -2.33 18.10
C VAL A 413 16.03 -2.81 18.08
N PRO A 414 16.43 -3.74 18.96
CA PRO A 414 17.78 -4.31 18.99
C PRO A 414 17.97 -5.29 17.81
N TYR A 415 17.88 -4.78 16.59
CA TYR A 415 17.96 -5.53 15.35
C TYR A 415 18.80 -4.75 14.33
N ILE A 416 19.82 -5.40 13.80
CA ILE A 416 20.68 -4.86 12.74
C ILE A 416 20.72 -5.85 11.59
N ASP A 417 20.23 -5.43 10.43
CA ASP A 417 20.47 -6.11 9.16
C ASP A 417 21.68 -5.48 8.46
N MET A 418 22.79 -6.22 8.44
CA MET A 418 24.08 -5.77 7.99
C MET A 418 24.75 -6.81 7.07
N PRO A 419 24.51 -6.74 5.75
CA PRO A 419 25.12 -7.65 4.78
C PRO A 419 26.65 -7.55 4.75
N LEU A 420 27.34 -8.56 5.27
CA LEU A 420 28.80 -8.64 5.33
C LEU A 420 29.40 -9.05 3.98
N GLN A 421 28.67 -9.88 3.23
CA GLN A 421 29.00 -10.43 1.92
C GLN A 421 30.06 -11.52 1.94
N HIS A 422 31.15 -11.35 2.68
CA HIS A 422 32.14 -12.39 2.95
C HIS A 422 32.92 -12.04 4.23
N ILE A 423 33.87 -12.88 4.65
CA ILE A 423 34.82 -12.57 5.74
C ILE A 423 36.29 -12.64 5.33
N SER A 424 36.67 -13.55 4.43
CA SER A 424 38.05 -13.63 3.92
C SER A 424 38.49 -12.29 3.31
N ASP A 425 39.65 -11.83 3.75
CA ASP A 425 40.31 -10.63 3.26
C ASP A 425 40.57 -10.66 1.75
N ASN A 426 40.86 -11.84 1.19
CA ASN A 426 41.07 -12.00 -0.25
C ASN A 426 39.78 -11.67 -1.03
N VAL A 427 38.68 -12.30 -0.63
CA VAL A 427 37.38 -12.12 -1.27
C VAL A 427 36.83 -10.71 -1.01
N LEU A 428 36.95 -10.19 0.21
CA LEU A 428 36.50 -8.84 0.57
C LEU A 428 37.20 -7.75 -0.26
N ARG A 429 38.52 -7.88 -0.49
CA ARG A 429 39.27 -6.97 -1.38
C ARG A 429 38.78 -7.10 -2.82
N SER A 430 38.58 -8.32 -3.32
CA SER A 430 38.06 -8.54 -4.67
C SER A 430 36.64 -7.96 -4.84
N MET A 431 35.80 -8.08 -3.81
CA MET A 431 34.48 -7.44 -3.74
C MET A 431 34.51 -5.91 -3.59
N ARG A 432 35.71 -5.29 -3.46
CA ARG A 432 35.91 -3.86 -3.19
C ARG A 432 35.24 -3.37 -1.91
N ARG A 433 35.32 -4.17 -0.84
CA ARG A 433 34.86 -3.79 0.50
C ARG A 433 35.92 -2.90 1.17
N ALA A 434 35.48 -1.96 2.01
CA ALA A 434 36.35 -0.91 2.54
C ALA A 434 37.31 -1.38 3.65
N GLY A 435 37.08 -2.54 4.26
CA GLY A 435 37.91 -3.09 5.33
C GLY A 435 38.09 -4.60 5.22
N ASN A 436 38.58 -5.21 6.29
CA ASN A 436 38.98 -6.62 6.37
C ASN A 436 38.18 -7.40 7.42
N GLY A 437 38.43 -8.71 7.52
CA GLY A 437 37.73 -9.58 8.47
C GLY A 437 37.96 -9.23 9.95
N GLN A 438 39.10 -8.63 10.30
CA GLN A 438 39.35 -8.17 11.66
C GLN A 438 38.53 -6.94 12.02
N ASP A 439 38.33 -6.02 11.08
CA ASP A 439 37.48 -4.83 11.28
C ASP A 439 36.02 -5.24 11.52
N VAL A 440 35.53 -6.23 10.77
CA VAL A 440 34.20 -6.82 10.96
C VAL A 440 34.06 -7.45 12.34
N ARG A 441 35.04 -8.26 12.78
CA ARG A 441 35.03 -8.87 14.12
C ARG A 441 34.99 -7.83 15.24
N LYS A 442 35.79 -6.76 15.12
CA LYS A 442 35.78 -5.64 16.08
C LYS A 442 34.44 -4.93 16.13
N LEU A 443 33.84 -4.66 14.97
CA LEU A 443 32.52 -4.04 14.90
C LEU A 443 31.46 -4.92 15.59
N LEU A 444 31.41 -6.22 15.26
CA LEU A 444 30.45 -7.15 15.85
C LEU A 444 30.62 -7.25 17.37
N ALA A 445 31.86 -7.29 17.86
CA ALA A 445 32.14 -7.28 19.29
C ALA A 445 31.60 -6.01 19.97
N SER A 446 31.90 -4.83 19.40
CA SER A 446 31.42 -3.55 19.91
C SER A 446 29.89 -3.44 19.92
N LEU A 447 29.22 -3.92 18.86
CA LEU A 447 27.76 -3.92 18.78
C LEU A 447 27.12 -4.85 19.82
N LYS A 448 27.66 -6.07 19.98
CA LYS A 448 27.17 -7.05 20.97
C LYS A 448 27.41 -6.58 22.41
N GLU A 449 28.51 -5.87 22.66
CA GLU A 449 28.82 -5.29 23.96
C GLU A 449 27.85 -4.15 24.31
N ALA A 450 27.60 -3.23 23.37
CA ALA A 450 26.72 -2.10 23.58
C ALA A 450 25.23 -2.49 23.61
N ILE A 451 24.84 -3.53 22.87
CA ILE A 451 23.45 -3.96 22.70
C ILE A 451 23.35 -5.46 23.02
N PRO A 452 23.22 -5.86 24.31
CA PRO A 452 23.30 -7.27 24.71
C PRO A 452 22.25 -8.19 24.09
N GLN A 453 21.06 -7.67 23.76
CA GLN A 453 19.97 -8.42 23.14
C GLN A 453 19.94 -8.31 21.61
N LEU A 454 21.02 -7.84 20.99
CA LEU A 454 21.07 -7.58 19.55
C LEU A 454 20.84 -8.84 18.73
N THR A 455 19.83 -8.78 17.87
CA THR A 455 19.68 -9.67 16.72
C THR A 455 20.52 -9.13 15.57
N VAL A 456 21.46 -9.93 15.08
CA VAL A 456 22.23 -9.61 13.87
C VAL A 456 21.77 -10.50 12.73
N ARG A 457 21.22 -9.85 11.70
CA ARG A 457 20.98 -10.44 10.40
C ARG A 457 22.11 -10.08 9.45
N THR A 458 22.61 -11.05 8.69
CA THR A 458 23.58 -10.77 7.64
C THR A 458 23.31 -11.59 6.38
N THR A 459 24.08 -11.29 5.35
CA THR A 459 24.04 -11.99 4.07
C THR A 459 25.46 -12.28 3.62
N PHE A 460 25.69 -13.49 3.10
CA PHE A 460 26.93 -13.91 2.46
C PHE A 460 26.71 -14.29 0.99
N LEU A 461 27.73 -14.03 0.18
CA LEU A 461 27.85 -14.46 -1.20
C LEU A 461 28.94 -15.53 -1.29
N VAL A 462 28.60 -16.68 -1.86
CA VAL A 462 29.56 -17.76 -2.15
C VAL A 462 29.76 -17.93 -3.65
N GLY A 463 30.89 -18.48 -4.04
CA GLY A 463 31.26 -18.65 -5.45
C GLY A 463 31.66 -17.35 -6.13
N PHE A 464 32.11 -16.35 -5.37
CA PHE A 464 32.63 -15.10 -5.95
C PHE A 464 33.89 -15.40 -6.80
N PRO A 465 34.16 -14.67 -7.90
CA PRO A 465 35.32 -14.94 -8.75
C PRO A 465 36.63 -14.97 -7.93
N GLY A 466 37.39 -16.06 -8.08
CA GLY A 466 38.63 -16.29 -7.33
C GLY A 466 38.47 -16.77 -5.87
N GLU A 467 37.25 -17.09 -5.39
CA GLU A 467 37.03 -17.66 -4.05
C GLU A 467 37.60 -19.08 -3.93
N THR A 468 38.59 -19.23 -3.07
CA THR A 468 39.28 -20.51 -2.83
C THR A 468 38.62 -21.33 -1.73
N GLU A 469 39.03 -22.59 -1.59
CA GLU A 469 38.56 -23.44 -0.49
C GLU A 469 38.96 -22.91 0.90
N ALA A 470 40.13 -22.29 1.01
CA ALA A 470 40.56 -21.67 2.26
C ALA A 470 39.68 -20.45 2.62
N ASP A 471 39.27 -19.66 1.61
CA ASP A 471 38.37 -18.53 1.81
C ASP A 471 36.99 -18.99 2.30
N PHE A 472 36.47 -20.07 1.71
CA PHE A 472 35.21 -20.68 2.12
C PHE A 472 35.29 -21.25 3.54
N GLN A 473 36.38 -21.98 3.86
CA GLN A 473 36.56 -22.55 5.19
C GLN A 473 36.62 -21.45 6.27
N GLU A 474 37.29 -20.32 5.99
CA GLU A 474 37.29 -19.17 6.89
C GLU A 474 35.87 -18.62 7.13
N LEU A 475 35.05 -18.53 6.07
CA LEU A 475 33.64 -18.12 6.18
C LEU A 475 32.81 -19.11 7.00
N TYR A 476 33.00 -20.41 6.76
CA TYR A 476 32.32 -21.47 7.49
C TYR A 476 32.66 -21.42 8.99
N ASP A 477 33.93 -21.27 9.33
CA ASP A 477 34.37 -21.17 10.73
C ASP A 477 33.86 -19.89 11.40
N PHE A 478 33.93 -18.75 10.69
CA PHE A 478 33.42 -17.46 11.15
C PHE A 478 31.92 -17.49 11.47
N LEU A 479 31.12 -18.21 10.68
CA LEU A 479 29.69 -18.38 10.95
C LEU A 479 29.45 -19.02 12.32
N GLY A 480 30.26 -20.02 12.67
CA GLY A 480 30.20 -20.67 14.00
C GLY A 480 30.72 -19.76 15.12
N GLU A 481 31.86 -19.10 14.88
CA GLU A 481 32.48 -18.14 15.82
C GLU A 481 31.50 -17.05 16.24
N GLN A 482 30.81 -16.43 15.28
CA GLN A 482 29.95 -15.29 15.53
C GLN A 482 28.52 -15.66 15.90
N SER A 483 28.07 -16.87 15.54
CA SER A 483 26.73 -17.39 15.84
C SER A 483 25.65 -16.35 15.51
N PHE A 484 25.53 -15.96 14.24
CA PHE A 484 24.52 -14.97 13.81
C PHE A 484 23.09 -15.47 14.05
N ASP A 485 22.16 -14.56 14.31
CA ASP A 485 20.75 -14.89 14.54
C ASP A 485 20.07 -15.30 13.23
N ARG A 486 20.40 -14.60 12.14
CA ARG A 486 19.82 -14.82 10.80
C ARG A 486 20.89 -14.63 9.74
N VAL A 487 20.95 -15.55 8.78
CA VAL A 487 21.90 -15.45 7.67
C VAL A 487 21.22 -15.85 6.36
N GLY A 488 21.26 -14.96 5.37
CA GLY A 488 20.97 -15.30 3.99
C GLY A 488 22.26 -15.69 3.26
N ILE A 489 22.24 -16.79 2.50
CA ILE A 489 23.37 -17.20 1.67
C ILE A 489 22.89 -17.27 0.21
N PHE A 490 23.57 -16.51 -0.64
CA PHE A 490 23.30 -16.47 -2.07
C PHE A 490 24.55 -16.88 -2.85
N ARG A 491 24.34 -17.47 -4.02
CA ARG A 491 25.43 -17.65 -4.98
C ARG A 491 25.73 -16.31 -5.64
N TYR A 492 26.99 -16.09 -5.98
CA TYR A 492 27.35 -15.00 -6.85
C TYR A 492 26.61 -15.16 -8.20
N SER A 493 25.96 -14.08 -8.62
CA SER A 493 25.29 -13.97 -9.92
C SER A 493 26.09 -12.95 -10.73
N PRO A 494 26.75 -13.34 -11.84
CA PRO A 494 27.47 -12.40 -12.68
C PRO A 494 26.48 -11.43 -13.33
N GLU A 495 26.73 -10.13 -13.13
CA GLU A 495 25.82 -9.08 -13.57
C GLU A 495 26.53 -8.11 -14.51
N GLU A 496 26.04 -7.98 -15.74
CA GLU A 496 26.61 -7.06 -16.73
C GLU A 496 26.68 -5.63 -16.21
N GLY A 497 27.80 -4.97 -16.49
CA GLY A 497 28.10 -3.61 -16.03
C GLY A 497 28.66 -3.53 -14.61
N THR A 498 28.73 -4.63 -13.88
CA THR A 498 29.46 -4.69 -12.60
C THR A 498 30.95 -4.90 -12.82
N ALA A 499 31.78 -4.51 -11.85
CA ALA A 499 33.23 -4.68 -12.00
C ALA A 499 33.65 -6.16 -11.95
N ALA A 500 32.97 -6.96 -11.12
CA ALA A 500 33.25 -8.39 -10.97
C ALA A 500 32.93 -9.21 -12.22
N TYR A 501 32.01 -8.72 -13.07
CA TYR A 501 31.66 -9.35 -14.35
C TYR A 501 32.85 -9.47 -15.31
N THR A 502 33.81 -8.54 -15.23
CA THR A 502 34.98 -8.50 -16.12
C THR A 502 36.27 -8.91 -15.41
N TYR A 503 36.19 -9.66 -14.30
CA TYR A 503 37.38 -10.16 -13.61
C TYR A 503 37.98 -11.34 -14.39
N ASP A 504 39.30 -11.33 -14.54
CA ASP A 504 40.05 -12.44 -15.17
C ASP A 504 40.25 -13.63 -14.21
N GLN A 505 39.74 -13.53 -12.98
CA GLN A 505 39.80 -14.59 -11.98
C GLN A 505 38.91 -15.76 -12.41
N PRO A 506 39.31 -17.02 -12.13
CA PRO A 506 38.49 -18.16 -12.46
C PRO A 506 37.15 -18.08 -11.73
N GLU A 507 36.06 -18.32 -12.47
CA GLU A 507 34.75 -18.53 -11.87
C GLU A 507 34.75 -19.81 -11.05
N VAL A 508 34.05 -19.77 -9.91
CA VAL A 508 33.81 -20.98 -9.11
C VAL A 508 32.70 -21.77 -9.80
N PRO A 509 32.90 -23.08 -10.06
CA PRO A 509 31.85 -23.92 -10.65
C PRO A 509 30.53 -23.85 -9.87
N GLU A 510 29.41 -23.88 -10.60
CA GLU A 510 28.09 -23.69 -10.03
C GLU A 510 27.74 -24.74 -8.95
N ASP A 511 28.12 -26.00 -9.19
CA ASP A 511 27.97 -27.11 -8.27
C ASP A 511 28.76 -26.91 -6.97
N VAL A 512 29.97 -26.37 -7.06
CA VAL A 512 30.79 -26.01 -5.90
C VAL A 512 30.15 -24.85 -5.12
N ALA A 513 29.69 -23.80 -5.79
CA ALA A 513 29.03 -22.67 -5.14
C ALA A 513 27.71 -23.08 -4.45
N GLU A 514 26.96 -23.99 -5.07
CA GLU A 514 25.72 -24.53 -4.52
C GLU A 514 25.99 -25.44 -3.31
N GLU A 515 27.03 -26.28 -3.38
CA GLU A 515 27.45 -27.10 -2.24
C GLU A 515 27.89 -26.24 -1.06
N ARG A 516 28.69 -25.19 -1.31
CA ARG A 516 29.08 -24.19 -0.29
C ARG A 516 27.85 -23.52 0.34
N ARG A 517 26.87 -23.14 -0.48
CA ARG A 517 25.60 -22.57 -0.02
C ARG A 517 24.86 -23.53 0.91
N ARG A 518 24.72 -24.80 0.51
CA ARG A 518 24.08 -25.86 1.30
C ARG A 518 24.75 -26.05 2.66
N LEU A 519 26.08 -26.20 2.68
CA LEU A 519 26.86 -26.41 3.90
C LEU A 519 26.73 -25.23 4.90
N LEU A 520 26.72 -23.99 4.41
CA LEU A 520 26.51 -22.83 5.26
C LEU A 520 25.08 -22.76 5.81
N TYR A 521 24.06 -23.12 5.03
CA TYR A 521 22.68 -23.18 5.53
C TYR A 521 22.50 -24.26 6.60
N GLU A 522 23.09 -25.44 6.43
CA GLU A 522 23.06 -26.51 7.43
C GLU A 522 23.68 -26.03 8.75
N ARG A 523 24.85 -25.39 8.68
CA ARG A 523 25.49 -24.79 9.86
C ARG A 523 24.64 -23.69 10.47
N GLN A 524 24.03 -22.81 9.67
CA GLN A 524 23.17 -21.75 10.19
C GLN A 524 21.90 -22.29 10.85
N ALA A 525 21.31 -23.38 10.33
CA ALA A 525 20.12 -24.00 10.93
C ALA A 525 20.42 -24.46 12.37
N GLU A 526 21.56 -25.15 12.57
CA GLU A 526 22.01 -25.54 13.91
C GLU A 526 22.20 -24.36 14.86
N LEU A 527 22.80 -23.26 14.36
CA LEU A 527 23.04 -22.05 15.15
C LEU A 527 21.74 -21.31 15.50
N SER A 528 20.83 -21.22 14.55
CA SER A 528 19.51 -20.57 14.72
C SER A 528 18.69 -21.29 15.77
N HIS A 529 18.65 -22.63 15.70
CA HIS A 529 17.96 -23.45 16.69
C HIS A 529 18.52 -23.25 18.11
N LYS A 530 19.85 -23.29 18.27
CA LYS A 530 20.52 -23.03 19.57
C LYS A 530 20.22 -21.64 20.11
N LYS A 531 20.17 -20.62 19.24
CA LYS A 531 19.85 -19.25 19.64
C LYS A 531 18.40 -19.09 20.04
N LEU A 532 17.46 -19.66 19.30
CA LEU A 532 16.03 -19.56 19.64
C LEU A 532 15.70 -20.33 20.92
N ALA A 533 16.40 -21.43 21.21
CA ALA A 533 16.23 -22.17 22.46
C ALA A 533 16.39 -21.31 23.72
N ARG A 534 17.13 -20.19 23.67
CA ARG A 534 17.26 -19.25 24.80
C ARG A 534 15.95 -18.55 25.17
N PHE A 535 15.00 -18.50 24.25
CA PHE A 535 13.69 -17.90 24.46
C PHE A 535 12.72 -18.84 25.18
N MET A 536 13.02 -20.14 25.30
CA MET A 536 12.19 -21.07 26.08
C MET A 536 11.89 -20.49 27.47
N ASP A 537 10.61 -20.51 27.84
CA ASP A 537 10.06 -19.97 29.08
C ASP A 537 10.25 -18.45 29.30
N GLN A 538 10.80 -17.73 28.33
CA GLN A 538 10.93 -16.27 28.41
C GLN A 538 9.61 -15.57 28.05
N GLU A 539 9.44 -14.39 28.61
CA GLU A 539 8.35 -13.50 28.28
C GLU A 539 8.82 -12.44 27.29
N ILE A 540 8.14 -12.31 26.15
CA ILE A 540 8.54 -11.39 25.07
C ILE A 540 7.35 -10.57 24.55
N GLU A 541 7.61 -9.34 24.12
CA GLU A 541 6.63 -8.51 23.42
C GLU A 541 6.51 -8.95 21.94
N VAL A 542 5.29 -9.11 21.47
CA VAL A 542 4.95 -9.55 20.12
C VAL A 542 3.94 -8.58 19.51
N LEU A 543 4.26 -8.08 18.32
CA LEU A 543 3.31 -7.38 17.46
C LEU A 543 2.47 -8.41 16.73
N VAL A 544 1.16 -8.43 16.98
CA VAL A 544 0.21 -9.37 16.37
C VAL A 544 -0.08 -8.93 14.93
N GLU A 545 0.04 -9.85 13.99
CA GLU A 545 -0.16 -9.61 12.56
C GLU A 545 -1.49 -10.17 12.03
N GLY A 546 -2.08 -11.10 12.79
CA GLY A 546 -3.43 -11.62 12.53
C GLY A 546 -3.47 -13.13 12.62
N ILE A 547 -4.37 -13.74 11.86
CA ILE A 547 -4.49 -15.20 11.76
C ILE A 547 -3.28 -15.74 11.01
N SER A 548 -2.77 -16.88 11.45
CA SER A 548 -1.66 -17.57 10.80
C SER A 548 -2.11 -18.25 9.50
N ASP A 549 -1.23 -18.24 8.49
CA ASP A 549 -1.47 -18.96 7.24
C ASP A 549 -1.44 -20.49 7.42
N GLU A 550 -0.86 -21.00 8.51
CA GLU A 550 -0.80 -22.43 8.83
C GLU A 550 -2.16 -22.97 9.33
N SER A 551 -2.93 -22.16 10.04
CA SER A 551 -4.21 -22.57 10.63
C SER A 551 -5.04 -21.40 11.15
N ASP A 552 -6.35 -21.44 10.91
CA ASP A 552 -7.34 -20.48 11.44
C ASP A 552 -7.45 -20.48 12.98
N LEU A 553 -6.81 -21.44 13.65
CA LEU A 553 -6.80 -21.57 15.12
C LEU A 553 -5.60 -20.87 15.78
N LEU A 554 -4.62 -20.41 14.99
CA LEU A 554 -3.41 -19.76 15.49
C LEU A 554 -3.40 -18.30 15.07
N LEU A 555 -2.93 -17.43 15.97
CA LEU A 555 -2.50 -16.10 15.57
C LEU A 555 -1.01 -16.14 15.22
N GLN A 556 -0.58 -15.22 14.36
CA GLN A 556 0.83 -14.97 14.06
C GLN A 556 1.21 -13.55 14.42
N GLY A 557 2.47 -13.39 14.82
CA GLY A 557 3.07 -12.10 15.10
C GLY A 557 4.58 -12.14 14.98
N ARG A 558 5.23 -11.05 15.34
CA ARG A 558 6.70 -10.94 15.36
C ARG A 558 7.16 -10.25 16.63
N TYR A 559 8.26 -10.72 17.21
CA TYR A 559 8.95 -9.96 18.26
C TYR A 559 9.97 -8.99 17.66
N ALA A 560 10.53 -8.10 18.49
CA ALA A 560 11.45 -7.06 18.05
C ALA A 560 12.68 -7.57 17.24
N GLY A 561 13.09 -8.83 17.41
CA GLY A 561 14.18 -9.46 16.67
C GLY A 561 13.79 -10.13 15.35
N GLN A 562 12.56 -9.97 14.87
CA GLN A 562 12.09 -10.54 13.59
C GLN A 562 11.61 -9.42 12.65
N ALA A 563 12.27 -9.27 11.51
CA ALA A 563 11.86 -8.37 10.45
C ALA A 563 10.67 -8.92 9.64
N PRO A 564 9.80 -8.04 9.10
CA PRO A 564 8.66 -8.46 8.29
C PRO A 564 9.11 -9.17 7.01
N GLU A 565 8.37 -10.21 6.61
CA GLU A 565 8.49 -10.98 5.35
C GLU A 565 9.80 -11.79 5.17
N ILE A 566 10.86 -11.52 5.93
CA ILE A 566 12.20 -12.07 5.68
C ILE A 566 12.77 -12.96 6.78
N ASP A 567 12.23 -12.85 8.00
CA ASP A 567 12.62 -13.67 9.14
C ASP A 567 11.48 -14.63 9.52
N GLY A 568 11.67 -15.44 10.57
CA GLY A 568 10.60 -16.28 11.10
C GLY A 568 9.52 -15.50 11.84
N VAL A 569 8.50 -16.22 12.30
CA VAL A 569 7.33 -15.67 13.00
C VAL A 569 7.25 -16.16 14.45
N VAL A 570 6.28 -15.61 15.18
CA VAL A 570 5.83 -16.11 16.47
C VAL A 570 4.40 -16.60 16.31
N TYR A 571 4.19 -17.90 16.49
CA TYR A 571 2.85 -18.48 16.55
C TYR A 571 2.29 -18.32 17.95
N ILE A 572 1.06 -17.82 18.04
CA ILE A 572 0.35 -17.61 19.29
C ILE A 572 -0.79 -18.63 19.35
N ASN A 573 -0.66 -19.57 20.29
CA ASN A 573 -1.53 -20.74 20.43
C ASN A 573 -2.60 -20.59 21.52
N ASP A 574 -2.49 -19.57 22.37
CA ASP A 574 -3.44 -19.26 23.44
C ASP A 574 -3.61 -17.75 23.62
N GLY A 575 -4.84 -17.32 23.89
CA GLY A 575 -5.26 -15.92 24.00
C GLY A 575 -5.94 -15.35 22.76
N VAL A 576 -6.41 -14.10 22.87
CA VAL A 576 -7.16 -13.39 21.82
C VAL A 576 -6.57 -12.00 21.63
N ALA A 577 -6.19 -11.62 20.42
CA ALA A 577 -5.68 -10.30 20.09
C ALA A 577 -6.08 -9.91 18.65
N SER A 578 -6.06 -8.61 18.37
CA SER A 578 -6.31 -8.07 17.03
C SER A 578 -4.99 -7.75 16.31
N PRO A 579 -4.94 -7.77 14.97
CA PRO A 579 -3.80 -7.25 14.23
C PRO A 579 -3.43 -5.84 14.70
N GLY A 580 -2.13 -5.57 14.87
CA GLY A 580 -1.62 -4.30 15.38
C GLY A 580 -1.58 -4.16 16.90
N ASP A 581 -2.15 -5.09 17.65
CA ASP A 581 -1.95 -5.16 19.10
C ASP A 581 -0.52 -5.58 19.43
N ILE A 582 -0.02 -5.09 20.56
CA ILE A 582 1.23 -5.57 21.14
C ILE A 582 0.87 -6.34 22.42
N VAL A 583 1.27 -7.60 22.45
CA VAL A 583 0.98 -8.51 23.56
C VAL A 583 2.27 -9.05 24.13
N LYS A 584 2.25 -9.38 25.41
CA LYS A 584 3.31 -10.15 26.05
C LYS A 584 2.91 -11.62 25.98
N ILE A 585 3.80 -12.44 25.45
CA ILE A 585 3.62 -13.88 25.41
C ILE A 585 4.63 -14.56 26.31
N LYS A 586 4.32 -15.76 26.80
CA LYS A 586 5.32 -16.69 27.34
C LYS A 586 5.65 -17.72 26.27
N VAL A 587 6.92 -17.84 25.90
CA VAL A 587 7.38 -18.81 24.90
C VAL A 587 7.37 -20.21 25.51
N GLU A 588 6.70 -21.13 24.83
CA GLU A 588 6.48 -22.52 25.24
C GLU A 588 7.26 -23.51 24.36
N GLN A 589 7.50 -23.15 23.10
CA GLN A 589 8.26 -23.96 22.15
C GLN A 589 9.12 -23.09 21.23
N THR A 590 10.21 -23.67 20.76
CA THR A 590 11.16 -23.03 19.84
C THR A 590 11.43 -23.94 18.66
N GLY A 591 11.21 -23.45 17.44
CA GLY A 591 11.57 -24.13 16.21
C GLY A 591 12.98 -23.79 15.73
N GLU A 592 13.25 -24.06 14.44
CA GLU A 592 14.50 -23.65 13.79
C GLU A 592 14.52 -22.14 13.52
N HIS A 593 13.37 -21.57 13.18
CA HIS A 593 13.21 -20.16 12.81
C HIS A 593 12.09 -19.44 13.56
N ASP A 594 11.17 -20.18 14.15
CA ASP A 594 9.93 -19.68 14.72
C ASP A 594 9.84 -19.94 16.22
N LEU A 595 8.98 -19.18 16.89
CA LEU A 595 8.65 -19.35 18.31
C LEU A 595 7.17 -19.68 18.44
N VAL A 596 6.78 -20.38 19.51
CA VAL A 596 5.38 -20.64 19.85
C VAL A 596 5.14 -20.28 21.31
N GLY A 597 4.02 -19.63 21.63
CA GLY A 597 3.65 -19.35 23.01
C GLY A 597 2.28 -18.72 23.20
N GLY A 598 1.81 -18.69 24.44
CA GLY A 598 0.50 -18.13 24.81
C GLY A 598 0.58 -16.69 25.32
N ILE A 599 -0.47 -15.90 25.07
CA ILE A 599 -0.61 -14.53 25.60
C ILE A 599 -0.78 -14.58 27.12
N ILE A 600 0.04 -13.79 27.82
CA ILE A 600 -0.07 -13.61 29.28
C ILE A 600 -0.54 -12.21 29.68
N GLU A 601 -0.34 -11.20 28.82
CA GLU A 601 -0.70 -9.81 29.10
C GLU A 601 -0.91 -9.01 27.81
N HIS A 602 -1.90 -8.10 27.81
CA HIS A 602 -2.08 -7.09 26.77
C HIS A 602 -1.35 -5.81 27.16
N ILE A 603 -0.51 -5.28 26.26
CA ILE A 603 0.18 -4.03 26.51
C ILE A 603 -0.65 -2.91 25.88
N GLU A 604 -1.20 -2.03 26.72
CA GLU A 604 -1.92 -0.85 26.25
C GLU A 604 -0.95 0.10 25.54
N TYR A 605 -0.95 0.08 24.22
CA TYR A 605 -0.31 1.10 23.41
C TYR A 605 -1.34 2.18 23.08
N ALA A 606 -1.03 3.45 23.39
CA ALA A 606 -1.92 4.57 23.13
C ALA A 606 -2.37 4.53 21.66
N THR A 607 -3.62 4.12 21.45
CA THR A 607 -4.19 3.99 20.13
C THR A 607 -4.59 5.40 19.70
N PRO A 608 -4.07 5.96 18.60
CA PRO A 608 -4.78 7.06 17.97
C PRO A 608 -6.21 6.58 17.73
N PRO A 609 -7.23 7.41 17.96
CA PRO A 609 -8.61 7.01 17.71
C PRO A 609 -8.71 6.47 16.29
N SER A 610 -9.41 5.34 16.11
CA SER A 610 -9.57 4.71 14.79
C SER A 610 -9.89 5.78 13.76
N PRO A 611 -9.27 5.75 12.56
CA PRO A 611 -9.66 6.65 11.50
C PRO A 611 -11.15 6.43 11.25
N VAL A 612 -11.96 7.37 11.74
CA VAL A 612 -13.36 7.46 11.34
C VAL A 612 -13.30 7.47 9.83
N ALA A 613 -14.05 6.58 9.18
CA ALA A 613 -14.24 6.66 7.74
C ALA A 613 -14.84 8.03 7.43
N THR A 614 -13.99 9.03 7.19
CA THR A 614 -14.40 10.38 6.88
C THR A 614 -14.98 10.29 5.49
N SER A 615 -16.30 10.13 5.43
CA SER A 615 -17.07 10.61 4.29
C SER A 615 -16.58 12.02 3.99
N PRO A 616 -16.10 12.31 2.77
CA PRO A 616 -15.50 13.59 2.45
C PRO A 616 -16.51 14.70 2.79
N GLN A 617 -16.19 15.52 3.80
CA GLN A 617 -16.94 16.75 4.02
C GLN A 617 -16.64 17.70 2.87
N PRO A 618 -17.66 18.30 2.24
CA PRO A 618 -17.44 19.29 1.19
C PRO A 618 -16.70 20.49 1.78
N ALA A 619 -15.54 20.81 1.21
CA ALA A 619 -14.78 22.00 1.57
C ALA A 619 -15.64 23.26 1.37
N ASP A 620 -15.80 24.05 2.42
CA ASP A 620 -16.33 25.40 2.35
C ASP A 620 -15.32 26.28 1.61
N ILE A 621 -15.62 26.60 0.36
CA ILE A 621 -14.90 27.60 -0.43
C ILE A 621 -15.51 28.95 -0.05
N THR A 622 -14.94 29.64 0.94
CA THR A 622 -15.12 31.09 1.09
C THR A 622 -13.94 31.79 0.44
N SER A 623 -14.18 32.31 -0.76
CA SER A 623 -13.30 33.21 -1.48
C SER A 623 -13.21 34.56 -0.78
N SER A 624 -12.04 34.94 -0.26
CA SER A 624 -11.66 36.33 -0.08
C SER A 624 -10.72 36.72 -1.22
N VAL A 625 -11.28 37.40 -2.21
CA VAL A 625 -10.53 38.13 -3.23
C VAL A 625 -10.10 39.43 -2.58
N ASP A 626 -8.81 39.62 -2.38
CA ASP A 626 -8.22 40.94 -2.20
C ASP A 626 -7.05 41.08 -3.17
N THR A 627 -7.18 42.08 -4.04
CA THR A 627 -6.12 42.76 -4.79
C THR A 627 -6.25 44.23 -4.43
N PRO A 628 -5.17 45.03 -4.34
CA PRO A 628 -3.77 44.76 -4.68
C PRO A 628 -2.87 44.44 -3.48
#